data_AF-A0A8J6AD43-F1
#
_entry.id   AF-A0A8J6AD43-F1
#
_cell.length_a   1.000
_cell.length_b   1.000
_cell.length_c   1.000
_cell.angle_alpha   90.00
_cell.angle_beta   90.00
_cell.angle_gamma   90.00
#
_symmetry.space_group_name_H-M   'P 1'
#
loop_
_entity.id
_entity.type
_entity.pdbx_description
1 polymer ?
#
loop_
_entity_poly.entity_id
_entity_poly.type
_entity_poly.pdbx_seq_one_letter_code
_entity_poly.pdbx_strand_id
1 'polypeptide(L)'
;MRMLSLKSLKKQMKKVKKMTMKDMVTAFFSSYWSIFMSLLHFVASVFRGFFRIICSLLLGGSLVEGAKKIKVAELLANMPDPTQDEVRGDGEEGERKPMEAALPSEDLADLKELTEESDLLSDIFGLDLKREGGQYKLIPHNPNAGLSDLISNPVTIPEVQDNFQVSTSSVVEGKELPSRSSSENAKVSTLDSDSQRIIAVHYVLEESSGYMEPTLRILAILHTVISFFCIIGYYCLKVPLVIFKREKEVARKLEFDGLYITEQPSEDDIKGQWDRLVINTQSFPNNYWDKFVKRKVMDKYGEFYGRDRISELLGMDKAALDFSDAREKKKPKKDSSLSAVLNSIDVKYQMWKLGVVFTDNSFLYLAWYMTMSVLGHYNNFFFAAHLLDIAMGFKTLRTILSSVTHNGKQLVLTVGLLAVVVYLYTVVAFNFFRKFYNKSEDGDTPDMKCDDMLTCYMFHMYVGVRAGGGIGDEIEDPAGDEYEIYRIIFDITFFFFVIVILLAIIQGLIIDAFGELRDQQEQVKEDMETKCFICGIGNDYFDTVPHGFETHTLQEHNLANYL
;
A
#
# COMPACT_ATOMS: atom_id res chain seq x y z
N MET A 1 5.01 -38.87 8.44
CA MET A 1 4.10 -39.46 7.42
C MET A 1 4.90 -40.39 6.52
N ARG A 2 4.35 -41.58 6.18
CA ARG A 2 5.06 -42.73 5.60
C ARG A 2 5.87 -42.41 4.32
N MET A 3 7.10 -42.93 4.24
CA MET A 3 8.01 -42.88 3.08
C MET A 3 7.33 -43.37 1.80
N LEU A 4 7.28 -42.52 0.76
CA LEU A 4 6.91 -42.91 -0.59
C LEU A 4 8.08 -43.68 -1.23
N SER A 5 8.01 -45.01 -1.18
CA SER A 5 8.94 -45.92 -1.84
C SER A 5 9.03 -45.66 -3.36
N LEU A 6 10.22 -45.76 -3.95
CA LEU A 6 10.48 -45.66 -5.40
C LEU A 6 9.60 -46.60 -6.25
N LYS A 7 9.08 -47.69 -5.65
CA LYS A 7 8.09 -48.58 -6.28
C LYS A 7 6.72 -47.91 -6.45
N SER A 8 6.33 -46.97 -5.58
CA SER A 8 5.08 -46.22 -5.69
C SER A 8 5.14 -45.17 -6.80
N LEU A 9 6.29 -44.52 -7.01
CA LEU A 9 6.49 -43.50 -8.04
C LEU A 9 6.48 -44.10 -9.45
N LYS A 10 7.11 -45.26 -9.64
CA LYS A 10 7.02 -46.04 -10.89
C LYS A 10 5.59 -46.52 -11.18
N LYS A 11 4.82 -46.79 -10.12
CA LYS A 11 3.39 -47.16 -10.19
C LYS A 11 2.51 -45.94 -10.52
N GLN A 12 2.81 -44.76 -9.99
CA GLN A 12 2.13 -43.50 -10.29
C GLN A 12 2.42 -43.03 -11.72
N MET A 13 3.66 -43.12 -12.22
CA MET A 13 3.98 -42.76 -13.62
C MET A 13 3.32 -43.70 -14.65
N LYS A 14 3.20 -45.00 -14.34
CA LYS A 14 2.40 -45.93 -15.16
C LYS A 14 0.90 -45.61 -15.12
N LYS A 15 0.42 -45.01 -14.04
CA LYS A 15 -0.97 -44.57 -13.87
C LYS A 15 -1.26 -43.30 -14.67
N VAL A 16 -0.34 -42.33 -14.65
CA VAL A 16 -0.38 -41.09 -15.43
C VAL A 16 -0.34 -41.37 -16.94
N LYS A 17 0.48 -42.34 -17.39
CA LYS A 17 0.51 -42.76 -18.80
C LYS A 17 -0.78 -43.45 -19.29
N LYS A 18 -1.66 -43.86 -18.36
CA LYS A 18 -2.90 -44.60 -18.66
C LYS A 18 -4.17 -43.79 -18.37
N MET A 19 -4.04 -42.53 -17.92
CA MET A 19 -5.15 -41.62 -17.65
C MET A 19 -5.52 -40.85 -18.92
N THR A 20 -6.81 -40.75 -19.19
CA THR A 20 -7.36 -39.95 -20.29
C THR A 20 -7.33 -38.47 -19.93
N MET A 21 -7.31 -37.58 -20.94
CA MET A 21 -7.18 -36.13 -20.77
C MET A 21 -8.20 -35.53 -19.77
N LYS A 22 -9.41 -36.10 -19.67
CA LYS A 22 -10.43 -35.68 -18.68
C LYS A 22 -9.99 -35.90 -17.22
N ASP A 23 -9.32 -37.02 -16.93
CA ASP A 23 -8.85 -37.33 -15.58
C ASP A 23 -7.67 -36.44 -15.17
N MET A 24 -6.81 -36.10 -16.14
CA MET A 24 -5.68 -35.18 -15.92
C MET A 24 -6.17 -33.76 -15.63
N VAL A 25 -7.17 -33.28 -16.37
CA VAL A 25 -7.78 -31.96 -16.16
C VAL A 25 -8.49 -31.91 -14.80
N THR A 26 -9.25 -32.95 -14.44
CA THR A 26 -9.95 -33.02 -13.14
C THR A 26 -8.96 -33.09 -11.95
N ALA A 27 -7.83 -33.79 -12.12
CA ALA A 27 -6.77 -33.83 -11.11
C ALA A 27 -6.07 -32.47 -10.94
N PHE A 28 -5.93 -31.70 -12.02
CA PHE A 28 -5.35 -30.36 -11.99
C PHE A 28 -6.29 -29.33 -11.35
N PHE A 29 -7.58 -29.38 -11.65
CA PHE A 29 -8.57 -28.52 -10.99
C PHE A 29 -8.73 -28.85 -9.50
N SER A 30 -8.70 -30.13 -9.13
CA SER A 30 -8.77 -30.53 -7.71
C SER A 30 -7.49 -30.20 -6.93
N SER A 31 -6.32 -30.27 -7.55
CA SER A 31 -5.07 -29.82 -6.91
C SER A 31 -5.03 -28.30 -6.76
N TYR A 32 -5.46 -27.55 -7.78
CA TYR A 32 -5.59 -26.10 -7.72
C TYR A 32 -6.60 -25.64 -6.66
N TRP A 33 -7.77 -26.29 -6.59
CA TRP A 33 -8.79 -26.02 -5.58
C TRP A 33 -8.29 -26.29 -4.15
N SER A 34 -7.51 -27.35 -3.96
CA SER A 34 -6.89 -27.67 -2.67
C SER A 34 -5.85 -26.62 -2.24
N ILE A 35 -5.01 -26.16 -3.19
CA ILE A 35 -4.03 -25.09 -2.94
C ILE A 35 -4.74 -23.77 -2.63
N PHE A 36 -5.78 -23.44 -3.40
CA PHE A 36 -6.59 -22.23 -3.19
C PHE A 36 -7.27 -22.23 -1.82
N MET A 37 -7.89 -23.34 -1.41
CA MET A 37 -8.50 -23.46 -0.09
C MET A 37 -7.48 -23.41 1.05
N SER A 38 -6.29 -23.98 0.86
CA SER A 38 -5.19 -23.87 1.84
C SER A 38 -4.70 -22.43 1.98
N LEU A 39 -4.61 -21.68 0.87
CA LEU A 39 -4.21 -20.27 0.87
C LEU A 39 -5.29 -19.41 1.55
N LEU A 40 -6.56 -19.65 1.25
CA LEU A 40 -7.68 -18.93 1.84
C LEU A 40 -7.79 -19.19 3.35
N HIS A 41 -7.56 -20.43 3.78
CA HIS A 41 -7.52 -20.78 5.21
C HIS A 41 -6.30 -20.15 5.92
N PHE A 42 -5.15 -20.05 5.24
CA PHE A 42 -3.98 -19.36 5.77
C PHE A 42 -4.24 -17.86 5.94
N VAL A 43 -4.79 -17.21 4.91
CA VAL A 43 -5.16 -15.79 4.94
C VAL A 43 -6.21 -15.53 6.04
N ALA A 44 -7.25 -16.36 6.14
CA ALA A 44 -8.23 -16.27 7.21
C ALA A 44 -7.61 -16.47 8.61
N SER A 45 -6.62 -17.35 8.75
CA SER A 45 -5.89 -17.54 10.01
C SER A 45 -5.05 -16.31 10.38
N VAL A 46 -4.42 -15.66 9.40
CA VAL A 46 -3.66 -14.41 9.60
C VAL A 46 -4.61 -13.29 9.99
N PHE A 47 -5.73 -13.10 9.29
CA PHE A 47 -6.75 -12.11 9.65
C PHE A 47 -7.34 -12.36 11.04
N ARG A 48 -7.59 -13.62 11.41
CA ARG A 48 -8.09 -13.97 12.74
C ARG A 48 -7.05 -13.72 13.84
N GLY A 49 -5.77 -13.95 13.55
CA GLY A 49 -4.65 -13.60 14.42
C GLY A 49 -4.51 -12.10 14.59
N PHE A 50 -4.54 -11.34 13.49
CA PHE A 50 -4.50 -9.89 13.47
C PHE A 50 -5.68 -9.27 14.22
N PHE A 51 -6.90 -9.78 14.00
CA PHE A 51 -8.09 -9.33 14.73
C PHE A 51 -7.99 -9.65 16.23
N ARG A 52 -7.42 -10.80 16.61
CA ARG A 52 -7.14 -11.09 18.03
C ARG A 52 -6.10 -10.14 18.63
N ILE A 53 -5.04 -9.82 17.89
CA ILE A 53 -4.00 -8.88 18.33
C ILE A 53 -4.61 -7.48 18.49
N ILE A 54 -5.37 -7.00 17.51
CA ILE A 54 -6.08 -5.72 17.56
C ILE A 54 -7.08 -5.69 18.71
N CYS A 55 -7.93 -6.71 18.86
CA CYS A 55 -8.86 -6.77 19.99
C CYS A 55 -8.11 -6.85 21.32
N SER A 56 -6.96 -7.52 21.41
CA SER A 56 -6.14 -7.54 22.63
C SER A 56 -5.47 -6.20 22.91
N LEU A 57 -5.10 -5.43 21.88
CA LEU A 57 -4.53 -4.09 22.03
C LEU A 57 -5.60 -3.04 22.37
N LEU A 58 -6.79 -3.15 21.78
CA LEU A 58 -7.90 -2.20 21.97
C LEU A 58 -8.72 -2.48 23.24
N LEU A 59 -8.93 -3.75 23.62
CA LEU A 59 -9.74 -4.14 24.78
C LEU A 59 -8.90 -4.66 25.97
N GLY A 60 -7.64 -5.04 25.74
CA GLY A 60 -6.77 -5.61 26.78
C GLY A 60 -5.87 -4.58 27.44
N GLY A 61 -6.43 -3.60 28.16
CA GLY A 61 -5.79 -2.79 29.22
C GLY A 61 -4.52 -1.97 28.90
N SER A 62 -3.81 -2.24 27.81
CA SER A 62 -2.50 -1.66 27.45
C SER A 62 -2.62 -0.15 27.19
N LEU A 63 -3.72 0.29 26.58
CA LEU A 63 -4.00 1.72 26.39
C LEU A 63 -4.24 2.45 27.73
N VAL A 64 -4.85 1.77 28.71
CA VAL A 64 -5.13 2.29 30.06
C VAL A 64 -3.86 2.34 30.92
N GLU A 65 -2.98 1.34 30.81
CA GLU A 65 -1.69 1.33 31.50
C GLU A 65 -0.68 2.30 30.87
N GLY A 66 -0.75 2.52 29.55
CA GLY A 66 0.03 3.54 28.83
C GLY A 66 -0.33 4.97 29.22
N ALA A 67 -1.62 5.26 29.41
CA ALA A 67 -2.10 6.56 29.87
C ALA A 67 -1.77 6.84 31.35
N LYS A 68 -1.69 5.81 32.20
CA LYS A 68 -1.34 5.97 33.63
C LYS A 68 0.13 6.32 33.90
N LYS A 69 1.04 6.12 32.93
CA LYS A 69 2.47 6.45 33.08
C LYS A 69 2.82 7.89 32.72
N ILE A 70 1.92 8.64 32.10
CA ILE A 70 2.12 10.06 31.80
C ILE A 70 1.77 10.85 33.06
N LYS A 71 2.75 11.05 33.95
CA LYS A 71 2.59 11.95 35.09
C LYS A 71 2.47 13.38 34.56
N VAL A 72 1.38 14.05 34.91
CA VAL A 72 1.12 15.49 34.70
C VAL A 72 2.30 16.40 35.14
N ALA A 73 3.20 15.88 35.98
CA ALA A 73 4.45 16.55 36.38
C ALA A 73 5.46 16.77 35.24
N GLU A 74 5.54 15.91 34.22
CA GLU A 74 6.45 16.12 33.08
C GLU A 74 5.89 17.12 32.06
N LEU A 75 4.57 17.26 31.97
CA LEU A 75 3.93 18.27 31.11
C LEU A 75 4.04 19.69 31.69
N LEU A 76 4.15 19.82 33.03
CA LEU A 76 4.29 21.10 33.72
C LEU A 76 5.74 21.58 33.89
N ALA A 77 6.73 20.72 33.65
CA ALA A 77 8.16 21.06 33.78
C ALA A 77 8.74 21.78 32.54
N ASN A 78 7.97 21.90 31.45
CA ASN A 78 8.41 22.50 30.18
C ASN A 78 7.69 23.82 29.84
N MET A 79 7.04 24.47 30.81
CA MET A 79 6.53 25.82 30.60
C MET A 79 7.69 26.81 30.81
N PRO A 80 8.12 27.59 29.79
CA PRO A 80 9.17 28.58 29.99
C PRO A 80 8.64 29.70 30.88
N ASP A 81 9.39 30.01 31.95
CA ASP A 81 9.10 31.13 32.85
C ASP A 81 9.25 32.46 32.07
N PRO A 82 8.22 33.33 32.03
CA PRO A 82 8.24 34.56 31.23
C PRO A 82 8.99 35.73 31.92
N THR A 83 9.80 35.48 32.94
CA THR A 83 10.50 36.53 33.67
C THR A 83 11.99 36.26 33.84
N GLN A 84 12.79 36.56 32.79
CA GLN A 84 14.15 37.08 32.94
C GLN A 84 14.68 37.63 31.60
N ASP A 85 14.29 38.88 31.37
CA ASP A 85 15.02 39.81 30.53
C ASP A 85 16.20 40.32 31.39
N GLU A 86 17.45 39.91 31.11
CA GLU A 86 18.64 40.70 31.47
C GLU A 86 19.90 40.22 30.71
N VAL A 87 20.17 40.91 29.60
CA VAL A 87 21.45 41.48 29.17
C VAL A 87 22.71 41.03 29.94
N ARG A 88 23.48 40.06 29.43
CA ARG A 88 24.97 40.10 29.41
C ARG A 88 25.55 38.98 28.52
N GLY A 89 26.54 39.33 27.72
CA GLY A 89 27.21 38.46 26.78
C GLY A 89 28.28 37.52 27.37
N ASP A 90 28.96 36.90 26.41
CA ASP A 90 30.08 35.95 26.44
C ASP A 90 29.71 34.48 26.62
N GLY A 91 30.26 33.67 25.71
CA GLY A 91 29.76 32.36 25.35
C GLY A 91 30.48 31.18 25.99
N GLU A 92 29.97 30.01 25.64
CA GLU A 92 30.69 28.73 25.67
C GLU A 92 29.94 27.72 24.78
N GLU A 93 30.72 26.99 23.98
CA GLU A 93 30.28 25.91 23.08
C GLU A 93 29.72 24.72 23.86
N GLY A 94 28.66 24.10 23.33
CA GLY A 94 28.10 22.84 23.81
C GLY A 94 27.36 22.11 22.69
N GLU A 95 27.92 20.97 22.28
CA GLU A 95 27.54 20.09 21.17
C GLU A 95 26.02 19.89 20.94
N ARG A 96 25.57 20.16 19.72
CA ARG A 96 24.39 19.51 19.13
C ARG A 96 24.84 18.67 17.93
N LYS A 97 24.69 17.35 18.04
CA LYS A 97 24.74 16.42 16.91
C LYS A 97 23.54 16.68 15.98
N PRO A 98 23.73 16.90 14.67
CA PRO A 98 22.67 16.74 13.69
C PRO A 98 22.43 15.25 13.44
N MET A 99 21.16 14.86 13.43
CA MET A 99 20.68 13.55 13.01
C MET A 99 20.75 13.50 11.47
N GLU A 100 21.74 12.80 10.93
CA GLU A 100 21.83 12.47 9.50
C GLU A 100 20.66 11.57 9.09
N ALA A 101 19.68 12.13 8.39
CA ALA A 101 18.76 11.37 7.57
C ALA A 101 19.48 10.99 6.28
N ALA A 102 19.99 9.77 6.20
CA ALA A 102 20.56 9.22 4.98
C ALA A 102 19.45 9.01 3.94
N LEU A 103 19.50 9.77 2.85
CA LEU A 103 18.65 9.64 1.66
C LEU A 103 18.82 8.24 1.02
N PRO A 104 17.74 7.60 0.52
CA PRO A 104 17.86 6.44 -0.36
C PRO A 104 18.41 6.87 -1.72
N SER A 105 19.42 6.16 -2.21
CA SER A 105 20.14 6.42 -3.47
C SER A 105 19.34 6.10 -4.75
N GLU A 106 18.01 6.23 -4.74
CA GLU A 106 17.17 5.90 -5.91
C GLU A 106 16.73 7.13 -6.74
N ASP A 107 16.95 8.36 -6.25
CA ASP A 107 16.39 9.58 -6.89
C ASP A 107 17.30 10.28 -7.93
N LEU A 108 18.55 9.86 -8.12
CA LEU A 108 19.47 10.55 -9.04
C LEU A 108 19.24 10.19 -10.53
N ALA A 109 18.68 8.99 -10.81
CA ALA A 109 18.28 8.61 -12.17
C ALA A 109 16.99 9.35 -12.59
N ASP A 110 16.13 9.61 -11.60
CA ASP A 110 14.80 10.21 -11.72
C ASP A 110 14.82 11.71 -12.10
N LEU A 111 15.96 12.39 -11.90
CA LEU A 111 16.18 13.79 -12.27
C LEU A 111 16.61 13.97 -13.74
N LYS A 112 17.25 12.95 -14.33
CA LYS A 112 17.64 12.98 -15.75
C LYS A 112 16.50 12.62 -16.70
N GLU A 113 15.53 11.83 -16.21
CA GLU A 113 14.32 11.45 -16.95
C GLU A 113 13.29 12.59 -17.01
N LEU A 114 13.24 13.45 -15.98
CA LEU A 114 12.38 14.65 -15.95
C LEU A 114 12.77 15.70 -17.01
N THR A 115 14.05 15.77 -17.40
CA THR A 115 14.51 16.65 -18.47
C THR A 115 14.10 16.14 -19.86
N GLU A 116 13.92 14.83 -20.03
CA GLU A 116 13.43 14.25 -21.30
C GLU A 116 11.91 14.34 -21.42
N GLU A 117 11.15 14.34 -20.31
CA GLU A 117 9.69 14.53 -20.33
C GLU A 117 9.26 15.98 -20.64
N SER A 118 10.07 16.99 -20.31
CA SER A 118 9.76 18.38 -20.68
C SER A 118 9.80 18.63 -22.19
N ASP A 119 10.68 17.92 -22.91
CA ASP A 119 10.79 18.01 -24.37
C ASP A 119 9.65 17.25 -25.07
N LEU A 120 9.13 16.19 -24.44
CA LEU A 120 7.97 15.44 -24.93
C LEU A 120 6.65 16.22 -24.81
N LEU A 121 6.55 17.09 -23.79
CA LEU A 121 5.39 17.97 -23.59
C LEU A 121 5.36 19.16 -24.58
N SER A 122 6.51 19.66 -25.04
CA SER A 122 6.56 20.68 -26.11
C SER A 122 6.05 20.14 -27.45
N ASP A 123 6.28 18.86 -27.74
CA ASP A 123 5.85 18.21 -28.99
C ASP A 123 4.33 17.94 -29.04
N ILE A 124 3.67 17.72 -27.91
CA ILE A 124 2.21 17.50 -27.84
C ILE A 124 1.42 18.80 -28.07
N PHE A 125 1.96 19.96 -27.67
CA PHE A 125 1.26 21.25 -27.77
C PHE A 125 1.82 22.19 -28.86
N GLY A 126 2.90 21.80 -29.56
CA GLY A 126 3.46 22.55 -30.68
C GLY A 126 4.06 23.91 -30.29
N LEU A 127 4.63 24.00 -29.08
CA LEU A 127 5.20 25.23 -28.52
C LEU A 127 6.71 25.05 -28.30
N ASP A 128 7.48 25.97 -28.86
CA ASP A 128 8.94 25.96 -28.78
C ASP A 128 9.41 26.90 -27.65
N LEU A 129 10.33 26.43 -26.81
CA LEU A 129 10.88 27.17 -25.67
C LEU A 129 12.26 27.72 -26.02
N LYS A 130 12.34 29.02 -26.32
CA LYS A 130 13.63 29.67 -26.63
C LYS A 130 14.10 30.53 -25.46
N ARG A 131 15.30 30.24 -24.94
CA ARG A 131 15.97 31.02 -23.88
C ARG A 131 16.77 32.17 -24.48
N GLU A 132 16.27 33.40 -24.32
CA GLU A 132 17.04 34.62 -24.60
C GLU A 132 17.13 35.43 -23.29
N GLY A 133 18.35 35.72 -22.82
CA GLY A 133 18.59 36.69 -21.76
C GLY A 133 17.99 36.37 -20.38
N GLY A 134 17.88 35.10 -20.00
CA GLY A 134 17.49 34.70 -18.64
C GLY A 134 15.97 34.66 -18.36
N GLN A 135 15.12 34.88 -19.35
CA GLN A 135 13.67 34.63 -19.26
C GLN A 135 13.20 33.66 -20.37
N TYR A 136 12.32 32.72 -20.00
CA TYR A 136 11.71 31.77 -20.93
C TYR A 136 10.51 32.40 -21.62
N LYS A 137 10.48 32.37 -22.96
CA LYS A 137 9.37 32.88 -23.76
C LYS A 137 8.83 31.77 -24.66
N LEU A 138 7.52 31.53 -24.57
CA LEU A 138 6.79 30.55 -25.38
C LEU A 138 6.51 31.14 -26.77
N ILE A 139 6.89 30.42 -27.84
CA ILE A 139 6.62 30.83 -29.23
C ILE A 139 5.87 29.70 -29.95
N PRO A 140 4.69 29.95 -30.55
CA PRO A 140 4.01 28.96 -31.37
C PRO A 140 4.72 28.77 -32.72
N HIS A 141 4.71 27.55 -33.26
CA HIS A 141 5.41 27.17 -34.50
C HIS A 141 5.03 27.99 -35.76
N ASN A 142 3.90 28.70 -35.76
CA ASN A 142 3.45 29.51 -36.88
C ASN A 142 2.91 30.88 -36.41
N PRO A 143 3.60 32.00 -36.70
CA PRO A 143 3.26 33.32 -36.18
C PRO A 143 1.98 33.95 -36.78
N ASN A 144 1.29 33.27 -37.70
CA ASN A 144 0.09 33.78 -38.37
C ASN A 144 -1.23 33.04 -38.02
N ALA A 145 -1.22 32.12 -37.05
CA ALA A 145 -2.46 31.45 -36.62
C ALA A 145 -3.16 32.26 -35.51
N GLY A 146 -4.33 32.80 -35.81
CA GLY A 146 -5.16 33.52 -34.83
C GLY A 146 -5.88 32.57 -33.88
N LEU A 147 -6.03 33.00 -32.62
CA LEU A 147 -6.67 32.25 -31.52
C LEU A 147 -8.11 31.77 -31.84
N SER A 148 -8.76 32.35 -32.86
CA SER A 148 -10.09 31.97 -33.32
C SER A 148 -10.12 30.68 -34.16
N ASP A 149 -9.04 30.32 -34.85
CA ASP A 149 -9.02 29.13 -35.73
C ASP A 149 -8.78 27.82 -34.97
N LEU A 150 -8.35 27.90 -33.70
CA LEU A 150 -8.17 26.74 -32.81
C LEU A 150 -9.45 26.31 -32.08
N ILE A 151 -10.48 27.17 -32.05
CA ILE A 151 -11.72 26.94 -31.29
C ILE A 151 -12.89 26.49 -32.20
N SER A 152 -12.77 26.64 -33.53
CA SER A 152 -13.92 26.48 -34.45
C SER A 152 -14.04 25.16 -35.21
N ASN A 153 -13.20 24.15 -34.96
CA ASN A 153 -13.37 22.83 -35.59
C ASN A 153 -13.69 21.73 -34.57
N PRO A 154 -14.98 21.45 -34.29
CA PRO A 154 -15.36 20.12 -33.86
C PRO A 154 -15.22 19.19 -35.07
N VAL A 155 -14.37 18.17 -34.94
CA VAL A 155 -14.28 17.08 -35.92
C VAL A 155 -15.64 16.41 -36.03
N THR A 156 -16.25 16.51 -37.21
CA THR A 156 -17.49 15.83 -37.58
C THR A 156 -17.23 14.31 -37.67
N ILE A 157 -17.83 13.54 -36.77
CA ILE A 157 -17.96 12.09 -36.89
C ILE A 157 -19.25 11.82 -37.70
N PRO A 158 -19.28 10.90 -38.68
CA PRO A 158 -20.51 10.64 -39.44
C PRO A 158 -21.58 10.01 -38.54
N GLU A 159 -22.76 10.60 -38.58
CA GLU A 159 -23.98 10.14 -37.94
C GLU A 159 -24.46 8.83 -38.60
N VAL A 160 -24.46 7.73 -37.84
CA VAL A 160 -25.22 6.51 -38.18
C VAL A 160 -26.50 6.54 -37.37
N GLN A 161 -27.60 6.66 -38.10
CA GLN A 161 -28.96 6.74 -37.59
C GLN A 161 -29.43 5.35 -37.19
N ASP A 162 -29.61 5.09 -35.89
CA ASP A 162 -30.37 3.93 -35.41
C ASP A 162 -31.55 4.40 -34.54
N ASN A 163 -32.74 4.08 -35.04
CA ASN A 163 -34.03 4.37 -34.44
C ASN A 163 -34.23 3.52 -33.19
N PHE A 164 -34.28 4.13 -32.01
CA PHE A 164 -34.85 3.49 -30.82
C PHE A 164 -36.31 3.90 -30.67
N GLN A 165 -37.20 2.95 -30.97
CA GLN A 165 -38.63 3.03 -30.68
C GLN A 165 -38.87 2.35 -29.32
N VAL A 166 -39.13 3.14 -28.27
CA VAL A 166 -39.62 2.62 -27.00
C VAL A 166 -41.12 2.32 -27.16
N SER A 167 -41.51 1.07 -26.95
CA SER A 167 -42.91 0.69 -26.82
C SER A 167 -43.05 -0.37 -25.73
N THR A 168 -43.46 0.09 -24.55
CA THR A 168 -44.11 -0.70 -23.51
C THR A 168 -45.46 -1.20 -24.03
N SER A 169 -45.69 -2.51 -24.00
CA SER A 169 -47.05 -3.05 -23.94
C SER A 169 -47.11 -4.36 -23.15
N SER A 170 -47.85 -4.27 -22.05
CA SER A 170 -48.49 -5.39 -21.36
C SER A 170 -49.55 -6.02 -22.26
N VAL A 171 -49.51 -7.33 -22.49
CA VAL A 171 -50.66 -8.08 -23.02
C VAL A 171 -50.83 -9.40 -22.27
N VAL A 172 -51.92 -9.43 -21.50
CA VAL A 172 -52.65 -10.62 -21.06
C VAL A 172 -53.46 -11.13 -22.25
N GLU A 173 -53.33 -12.39 -22.64
CA GLU A 173 -54.46 -13.17 -23.15
C GLU A 173 -54.15 -14.68 -23.16
N GLY A 174 -55.08 -15.46 -22.59
CA GLY A 174 -55.07 -16.90 -22.70
C GLY A 174 -55.91 -17.40 -23.87
N LYS A 175 -55.60 -18.60 -24.38
CA LYS A 175 -56.60 -19.60 -24.79
C LYS A 175 -55.98 -20.95 -25.17
N GLU A 176 -56.39 -21.93 -24.38
CA GLU A 176 -56.83 -23.31 -24.67
C GLU A 176 -56.00 -24.34 -25.48
N LEU A 177 -56.01 -25.53 -24.87
CA LEU A 177 -55.43 -26.85 -25.16
C LEU A 177 -56.11 -27.58 -26.35
N PRO A 178 -55.54 -28.68 -26.91
CA PRO A 178 -55.76 -30.04 -26.36
C PRO A 178 -54.54 -31.00 -26.54
N SER A 179 -54.34 -32.17 -25.93
CA SER A 179 -55.14 -33.09 -25.08
C SER A 179 -54.26 -34.24 -24.52
N ARG A 180 -54.84 -34.95 -23.53
CA ARG A 180 -54.66 -36.37 -23.09
C ARG A 180 -53.42 -36.73 -22.25
N SER A 181 -53.53 -37.43 -21.12
CA SER A 181 -54.66 -38.03 -20.39
C SER A 181 -54.31 -38.27 -18.91
N SER A 182 -55.33 -38.12 -18.07
CA SER A 182 -55.41 -38.28 -16.61
C SER A 182 -55.11 -39.70 -16.07
N SER A 183 -54.50 -39.76 -14.88
CA SER A 183 -55.00 -40.59 -13.76
C SER A 183 -54.44 -40.09 -12.42
N GLU A 184 -55.35 -39.97 -11.45
CA GLU A 184 -55.21 -39.37 -10.12
C GLU A 184 -54.49 -40.29 -9.11
N ASN A 185 -53.75 -39.73 -8.15
CA ASN A 185 -54.16 -39.76 -6.74
C ASN A 185 -53.26 -38.96 -5.77
N ALA A 186 -53.92 -38.03 -5.07
CA ALA A 186 -53.74 -37.45 -3.74
C ALA A 186 -52.45 -37.70 -2.90
N LYS A 187 -51.89 -36.60 -2.38
CA LYS A 187 -51.90 -36.29 -0.91
C LYS A 187 -51.45 -34.86 -0.59
N VAL A 188 -52.21 -34.22 0.29
CA VAL A 188 -52.02 -32.88 0.90
C VAL A 188 -51.17 -32.98 2.17
N SER A 189 -50.24 -32.03 2.35
CA SER A 189 -49.70 -31.45 3.60
C SER A 189 -48.37 -30.75 3.22
N THR A 190 -47.93 -29.56 3.62
CA THR A 190 -48.28 -28.56 4.66
C THR A 190 -47.26 -27.42 4.47
N LEU A 191 -47.67 -26.17 4.70
CA LEU A 191 -46.88 -25.03 5.22
C LEU A 191 -45.66 -24.48 4.41
N ASP A 192 -45.95 -23.37 3.73
CA ASP A 192 -45.28 -22.06 3.73
C ASP A 192 -43.76 -21.85 3.67
N SER A 193 -43.47 -20.78 2.90
CA SER A 193 -42.26 -19.96 2.81
C SER A 193 -41.18 -20.45 1.85
N ASP A 194 -41.19 -19.90 0.63
CA ASP A 194 -39.94 -19.71 -0.09
C ASP A 194 -39.90 -18.30 -0.66
N SER A 195 -39.00 -17.49 -0.10
CA SER A 195 -38.63 -16.18 -0.63
C SER A 195 -38.35 -16.29 -2.11
N GLN A 196 -39.05 -15.48 -2.90
CA GLN A 196 -38.77 -15.26 -4.31
C GLN A 196 -37.34 -14.73 -4.44
N ARG A 197 -36.38 -15.63 -4.66
CA ARG A 197 -35.00 -15.27 -5.02
C ARG A 197 -35.10 -14.50 -6.33
N ILE A 198 -34.91 -13.18 -6.26
CA ILE A 198 -34.63 -12.36 -7.44
C ILE A 198 -33.34 -12.92 -8.02
N ILE A 199 -33.45 -13.77 -9.03
CA ILE A 199 -32.30 -14.21 -9.83
C ILE A 199 -31.89 -12.97 -10.62
N ALA A 200 -30.94 -12.21 -10.10
CA ALA A 200 -30.31 -11.13 -10.84
C ALA A 200 -29.51 -11.76 -11.99
N VAL A 201 -30.15 -11.89 -13.15
CA VAL A 201 -29.49 -12.31 -14.39
C VAL A 201 -28.59 -11.17 -14.82
N HIS A 202 -27.26 -11.38 -14.78
CA HIS A 202 -26.31 -10.42 -15.35
C HIS A 202 -26.50 -10.39 -16.86
N TYR A 203 -27.13 -9.33 -17.36
CA TYR A 203 -27.30 -9.09 -18.78
C TYR A 203 -26.01 -8.48 -19.32
N VAL A 204 -25.26 -9.24 -20.13
CA VAL A 204 -24.21 -8.67 -20.96
C VAL A 204 -24.92 -8.13 -22.20
N LEU A 205 -24.97 -6.80 -22.36
CA LEU A 205 -25.48 -6.20 -23.60
C LEU A 205 -24.62 -6.72 -24.74
N GLU A 206 -25.17 -7.59 -25.58
CA GLU A 206 -24.53 -8.09 -26.78
C GLU A 206 -24.75 -7.03 -27.87
N GLU A 207 -23.70 -6.24 -28.18
CA GLU A 207 -23.65 -5.53 -29.46
C GLU A 207 -23.65 -6.57 -30.60
N SER A 208 -24.15 -6.20 -31.77
CA SER A 208 -24.43 -7.06 -32.93
C SER A 208 -23.29 -7.96 -33.44
N SER A 209 -22.09 -7.85 -32.86
CA SER A 209 -20.95 -8.73 -33.09
C SER A 209 -20.81 -9.82 -32.00
N GLY A 210 -21.14 -11.07 -32.32
CA GLY A 210 -21.00 -12.23 -31.41
C GLY A 210 -19.56 -12.61 -30.99
N TYR A 211 -18.55 -11.77 -31.27
CA TYR A 211 -17.14 -12.01 -30.89
C TYR A 211 -16.76 -11.44 -29.52
N MET A 212 -17.59 -10.58 -28.91
CA MET A 212 -17.21 -9.83 -27.70
C MET A 212 -16.99 -10.74 -26.48
N GLU A 213 -17.91 -11.66 -26.21
CA GLU A 213 -17.83 -12.55 -25.05
C GLU A 213 -16.58 -13.46 -25.04
N PRO A 214 -16.27 -14.22 -26.11
CA PRO A 214 -15.05 -15.04 -26.13
C PRO A 214 -13.78 -14.19 -26.10
N THR A 215 -13.79 -13.00 -26.70
CA THR A 215 -12.64 -12.08 -26.68
C THR A 215 -12.34 -11.60 -25.26
N LEU A 216 -13.36 -11.18 -24.50
CA LEU A 216 -13.20 -10.77 -23.10
C LEU A 216 -12.65 -11.89 -22.22
N ARG A 217 -13.12 -13.13 -22.40
CA ARG A 217 -12.59 -14.29 -21.67
C ARG A 217 -11.11 -14.56 -22.00
N ILE A 218 -10.72 -14.45 -23.27
CA ILE A 218 -9.32 -14.60 -23.69
C ILE A 218 -8.46 -13.50 -23.07
N LEU A 219 -8.93 -12.25 -23.09
CA LEU A 219 -8.22 -11.12 -22.49
C LEU A 219 -8.06 -11.28 -20.97
N ALA A 220 -9.09 -11.75 -20.26
CA ALA A 220 -9.03 -12.01 -18.82
C ALA A 220 -7.97 -13.07 -18.46
N ILE A 221 -7.90 -14.17 -19.24
CA ILE A 221 -6.87 -15.20 -19.08
C ILE A 221 -5.49 -14.62 -19.39
N LEU A 222 -5.35 -13.92 -20.52
CA LEU A 222 -4.09 -13.30 -20.93
C LEU A 222 -3.56 -12.33 -19.87
N HIS A 223 -4.42 -11.47 -19.33
CA HIS A 223 -4.06 -10.52 -18.28
C HIS A 223 -3.51 -11.24 -17.04
N THR A 224 -4.15 -12.33 -16.62
CA THR A 224 -3.69 -13.13 -15.47
C THR A 224 -2.34 -13.80 -15.72
N VAL A 225 -2.11 -14.30 -16.94
CA VAL A 225 -0.82 -14.89 -17.35
C VAL A 225 0.28 -13.83 -17.33
N ILE A 226 0.01 -12.61 -17.83
CA ILE A 226 0.96 -11.49 -17.78
C ILE A 226 1.29 -11.13 -16.33
N SER A 227 0.29 -10.97 -15.45
CA SER A 227 0.49 -10.72 -14.02
C SER A 227 1.40 -11.76 -13.36
N PHE A 228 1.23 -13.04 -13.74
CA PHE A 228 2.07 -14.13 -13.23
C PHE A 228 3.52 -14.02 -13.71
N PHE A 229 3.76 -13.65 -14.97
CA PHE A 229 5.11 -13.41 -15.46
C PHE A 229 5.78 -12.20 -14.81
N CYS A 230 5.02 -11.15 -14.48
CA CYS A 230 5.54 -10.01 -13.73
C CYS A 230 6.11 -10.43 -12.36
N ILE A 231 5.43 -11.33 -11.63
CA ILE A 231 5.94 -11.87 -10.35
C ILE A 231 7.26 -12.61 -10.54
N ILE A 232 7.35 -13.45 -11.57
CA ILE A 232 8.58 -14.18 -11.87
C ILE A 232 9.71 -13.21 -12.23
N GLY A 233 9.42 -12.21 -13.05
CA GLY A 233 10.37 -11.14 -13.41
C GLY A 233 10.88 -10.40 -12.17
N TYR A 234 9.98 -10.00 -11.28
CA TYR A 234 10.33 -9.36 -10.01
C TYR A 234 11.23 -10.23 -9.13
N TYR A 235 10.91 -11.53 -9.03
CA TYR A 235 11.70 -12.50 -8.25
C TYR A 235 13.12 -12.69 -8.80
N CYS A 236 13.29 -12.66 -10.12
CA CYS A 236 14.61 -12.83 -10.74
C CYS A 236 15.45 -11.54 -10.74
N LEU A 237 14.82 -10.37 -10.86
CA LEU A 237 15.52 -9.08 -11.02
C LEU A 237 15.68 -8.31 -9.72
N LYS A 238 14.58 -8.04 -9.00
CA LYS A 238 14.59 -7.12 -7.84
C LYS A 238 14.87 -7.85 -6.52
N VAL A 239 14.33 -9.05 -6.32
CA VAL A 239 14.55 -9.80 -5.06
C VAL A 239 16.03 -10.02 -4.72
N PRO A 240 16.94 -10.38 -5.66
CA PRO A 240 18.36 -10.53 -5.33
C PRO A 240 18.98 -9.24 -4.76
N LEU A 241 18.57 -8.07 -5.27
CA LEU A 241 19.03 -6.77 -4.81
C LEU A 241 18.51 -6.44 -3.40
N VAL A 242 17.23 -6.70 -3.14
CA VAL A 242 16.63 -6.50 -1.80
C VAL A 242 17.33 -7.39 -0.76
N ILE A 243 17.56 -8.67 -1.10
CA ILE A 243 18.29 -9.60 -0.24
C ILE A 243 19.74 -9.15 -0.04
N PHE A 244 20.41 -8.67 -1.09
CA PHE A 244 21.76 -8.12 -0.99
C PHE A 244 21.84 -6.93 -0.03
N LYS A 245 20.90 -5.97 -0.14
CA LYS A 245 20.83 -4.82 0.77
C LYS A 245 20.63 -5.27 2.21
N ARG A 246 19.75 -6.25 2.45
CA ARG A 246 19.50 -6.80 3.78
C ARG A 246 20.71 -7.55 4.35
N GLU A 247 21.33 -8.45 3.59
CA GLU A 247 22.53 -9.16 4.04
C GLU A 247 23.70 -8.19 4.32
N LYS A 248 23.86 -7.14 3.51
CA LYS A 248 24.85 -6.07 3.75
C LYS A 248 24.62 -5.37 5.09
N GLU A 249 23.38 -5.01 5.41
CA GLU A 249 23.02 -4.39 6.68
C GLU A 249 23.33 -5.32 7.86
N VAL A 250 22.91 -6.59 7.78
CA VAL A 250 23.14 -7.58 8.85
C VAL A 250 24.64 -7.82 9.07
N ALA A 251 25.40 -7.97 7.98
CA ALA A 251 26.85 -8.15 8.05
C ALA A 251 27.55 -6.95 8.73
N ARG A 252 27.18 -5.72 8.37
CA ARG A 252 27.75 -4.50 8.97
C ARG A 252 27.39 -4.36 10.44
N LYS A 253 26.12 -4.58 10.82
CA LYS A 253 25.67 -4.51 12.22
C LYS A 253 26.36 -5.55 13.11
N LEU A 254 26.62 -6.74 12.55
CA LEU A 254 27.34 -7.79 13.24
C LEU A 254 28.83 -7.48 13.41
N GLU A 255 29.48 -6.94 12.38
CA GLU A 255 30.93 -6.63 12.38
C GLU A 255 31.26 -5.36 13.17
N PHE A 256 30.56 -4.25 12.92
CA PHE A 256 30.88 -2.95 13.47
C PHE A 256 30.17 -2.68 14.79
N ASP A 257 28.85 -2.87 14.83
CA ASP A 257 28.02 -2.47 15.98
C ASP A 257 28.00 -3.55 17.09
N GLY A 258 28.33 -4.80 16.74
CA GLY A 258 28.28 -5.92 17.68
C GLY A 258 26.84 -6.33 18.05
N LEU A 259 25.85 -5.88 17.27
CA LEU A 259 24.46 -6.26 17.44
C LEU A 259 24.35 -7.80 17.41
N TYR A 260 23.55 -8.38 18.29
CA TYR A 260 23.43 -9.83 18.58
C TYR A 260 24.54 -10.45 19.44
N ILE A 261 25.69 -9.80 19.62
CA ILE A 261 26.82 -10.29 20.42
C ILE A 261 26.92 -9.53 21.74
N THR A 262 27.01 -8.20 21.66
CA THR A 262 27.13 -7.27 22.79
C THR A 262 25.76 -6.83 23.28
N GLU A 263 24.88 -6.46 22.34
CA GLU A 263 23.56 -5.91 22.57
C GLU A 263 22.49 -6.77 21.88
N GLN A 264 21.31 -6.86 22.50
CA GLN A 264 20.16 -7.51 21.89
C GLN A 264 19.29 -6.48 21.15
N PRO A 265 18.69 -6.85 19.99
CA PRO A 265 17.74 -5.96 19.33
C PRO A 265 16.59 -5.63 20.28
N SER A 266 16.09 -4.40 20.23
CA SER A 266 14.89 -3.98 20.94
C SER A 266 13.70 -4.87 20.56
N GLU A 267 12.81 -5.15 21.52
CA GLU A 267 11.62 -5.98 21.27
C GLU A 267 10.69 -5.39 20.19
N ASP A 268 10.76 -4.07 19.96
CA ASP A 268 9.97 -3.37 18.93
C ASP A 268 10.56 -3.53 17.51
N ASP A 269 11.84 -3.93 17.36
CA ASP A 269 12.47 -4.11 16.04
C ASP A 269 12.25 -5.53 15.50
N ILE A 270 11.06 -5.74 14.95
CA ILE A 270 10.64 -7.01 14.33
C ILE A 270 11.63 -7.43 13.22
N LYS A 271 12.17 -6.46 12.47
CA LYS A 271 13.13 -6.68 11.38
C LYS A 271 14.42 -7.28 11.94
N GLY A 272 14.95 -6.69 13.01
CA GLY A 272 16.14 -7.16 13.71
C GLY A 272 15.93 -8.51 14.41
N GLN A 273 14.75 -8.75 14.98
CA GLN A 273 14.39 -10.06 15.54
C GLN A 273 14.36 -11.16 14.47
N TRP A 274 13.81 -10.88 13.29
CA TRP A 274 13.76 -11.84 12.19
C TRP A 274 15.15 -12.25 11.69
N ASP A 275 16.11 -11.33 11.69
CA ASP A 275 17.49 -11.62 11.27
C ASP A 275 18.24 -12.58 12.21
N ARG A 276 17.79 -12.78 13.46
CA ARG A 276 18.37 -13.80 14.35
C ARG A 276 18.31 -15.20 13.72
N LEU A 277 17.30 -15.45 12.86
CA LEU A 277 17.15 -16.71 12.15
C LEU A 277 18.30 -16.96 11.16
N VAL A 278 18.82 -15.92 10.49
CA VAL A 278 19.81 -16.07 9.42
C VAL A 278 21.24 -16.19 9.94
N ILE A 279 21.56 -15.60 11.09
CA ILE A 279 22.93 -15.55 11.63
C ILE A 279 23.48 -16.97 11.90
N ASN A 280 22.62 -17.86 12.40
CA ASN A 280 22.97 -19.26 12.69
C ASN A 280 23.10 -20.13 11.42
N THR A 281 22.68 -19.65 10.26
CA THR A 281 22.64 -20.46 9.03
C THR A 281 24.01 -20.62 8.41
N GLN A 282 24.33 -21.80 7.89
CA GLN A 282 25.65 -22.05 7.27
C GLN A 282 25.78 -21.30 5.93
N SER A 283 24.65 -21.05 5.27
CA SER A 283 24.61 -20.37 3.98
C SER A 283 24.89 -18.86 4.09
N PHE A 284 24.74 -18.26 5.27
CA PHE A 284 24.98 -16.83 5.45
C PHE A 284 26.48 -16.51 5.49
N PRO A 285 26.97 -15.52 4.72
CA PRO A 285 26.24 -14.73 3.71
C PRO A 285 26.33 -15.30 2.29
N ASN A 286 25.21 -15.46 1.57
CA ASN A 286 25.20 -16.08 0.23
C ASN A 286 25.11 -15.08 -0.94
N ASN A 287 24.40 -13.97 -0.79
CA ASN A 287 24.28 -12.95 -1.84
C ASN A 287 25.26 -11.79 -1.64
N TYR A 288 25.65 -11.48 -0.41
CA TYR A 288 26.62 -10.44 -0.09
C TYR A 288 28.04 -10.79 -0.56
N TRP A 289 28.83 -9.80 -0.93
CA TRP A 289 30.15 -10.01 -1.55
C TRP A 289 31.19 -10.56 -0.57
N ASP A 290 31.24 -10.06 0.67
CA ASP A 290 32.19 -10.54 1.68
C ASP A 290 31.68 -11.83 2.36
N LYS A 291 32.27 -12.96 1.97
CA LYS A 291 31.96 -14.29 2.52
C LYS A 291 32.63 -14.58 3.86
N PHE A 292 33.54 -13.73 4.31
CA PHE A 292 34.38 -13.98 5.48
C PHE A 292 33.92 -13.21 6.72
N VAL A 293 32.74 -12.57 6.69
CA VAL A 293 32.18 -11.80 7.81
C VAL A 293 32.17 -12.58 9.13
N LYS A 294 31.76 -13.86 9.12
CA LYS A 294 31.75 -14.70 10.35
C LYS A 294 33.13 -14.86 10.96
N ARG A 295 34.17 -14.94 10.13
CA ARG A 295 35.57 -15.02 10.58
C ARG A 295 36.04 -13.70 11.16
N LYS A 296 35.73 -12.58 10.51
CA LYS A 296 36.08 -11.23 11.02
C LYS A 296 35.43 -10.95 12.37
N VAL A 297 34.17 -11.33 12.53
CA VAL A 297 33.42 -11.21 13.79
C VAL A 297 34.05 -12.09 14.89
N MET A 298 34.48 -13.30 14.54
CA MET A 298 35.21 -14.19 15.46
C MET A 298 36.54 -13.58 15.91
N ASP A 299 37.33 -13.02 15.01
CA ASP A 299 38.60 -12.35 15.35
C ASP A 299 38.38 -11.12 16.23
N LYS A 300 37.34 -10.32 15.96
CA LYS A 300 37.07 -9.07 16.68
C LYS A 300 36.49 -9.28 18.08
N TYR A 301 35.52 -10.19 18.23
CA TYR A 301 34.77 -10.36 19.49
C TYR A 301 35.07 -11.68 20.22
N GLY A 302 35.76 -12.62 19.57
CA GLY A 302 36.01 -13.96 20.10
C GLY A 302 36.82 -14.00 21.39
N GLU A 303 37.80 -13.10 21.53
CA GLU A 303 38.64 -13.03 22.73
C GLU A 303 37.88 -12.46 23.94
N PHE A 304 37.00 -11.49 23.73
CA PHE A 304 36.28 -10.80 24.81
C PHE A 304 35.08 -11.59 25.36
N TYR A 305 34.30 -12.23 24.48
CA TYR A 305 33.03 -12.88 24.86
C TYR A 305 33.06 -14.41 24.81
N GLY A 306 34.22 -14.99 24.49
CA GLY A 306 34.45 -16.43 24.38
C GLY A 306 34.19 -16.97 22.97
N ARG A 307 35.23 -17.56 22.38
CA ARG A 307 35.20 -18.12 21.02
C ARG A 307 34.13 -19.19 20.82
N ASP A 308 33.93 -20.06 21.81
CA ASP A 308 32.93 -21.13 21.73
C ASP A 308 31.50 -20.59 21.65
N ARG A 309 31.17 -19.56 22.45
CA ARG A 309 29.85 -18.92 22.48
C ARG A 309 29.54 -18.24 21.15
N ILE A 310 30.50 -17.51 20.58
CA ILE A 310 30.33 -16.83 19.29
C ILE A 310 30.26 -17.86 18.15
N SER A 311 31.03 -18.94 18.22
CA SER A 311 31.00 -20.03 17.22
C SER A 311 29.63 -20.69 17.17
N GLU A 312 29.02 -20.94 18.33
CA GLU A 312 27.67 -21.49 18.44
C GLU A 312 26.61 -20.52 17.93
N LEU A 313 26.71 -19.23 18.29
CA LEU A 313 25.79 -18.18 17.83
C LEU A 313 25.78 -18.06 16.29
N LEU A 314 26.97 -18.02 15.68
CA LEU A 314 27.15 -17.90 14.23
C LEU A 314 26.91 -19.23 13.48
N GLY A 315 26.63 -20.32 14.19
CA GLY A 315 26.44 -21.66 13.60
C GLY A 315 27.67 -22.16 12.83
N MET A 316 28.87 -21.80 13.27
CA MET A 316 30.11 -22.30 12.68
C MET A 316 30.38 -23.72 13.18
N ASP A 317 30.48 -24.68 12.26
CA ASP A 317 30.90 -26.04 12.59
C ASP A 317 32.35 -26.05 13.08
N LYS A 318 32.61 -26.67 14.22
CA LYS A 318 33.96 -26.78 14.82
C LYS A 318 34.99 -27.40 13.85
N ALA A 319 34.53 -28.26 12.94
CA ALA A 319 35.36 -28.88 11.89
C ALA A 319 35.82 -27.90 10.79
N ALA A 320 35.14 -26.76 10.60
CA ALA A 320 35.56 -25.73 9.63
C ALA A 320 36.59 -24.74 10.21
N LEU A 321 36.83 -24.80 11.53
CA LEU A 321 37.85 -24.03 12.25
C LEU A 321 39.18 -24.78 12.41
N ASP A 322 39.23 -26.07 12.07
CA ASP A 322 40.49 -26.84 12.06
C ASP A 322 41.30 -26.54 10.79
N PHE A 323 42.25 -25.63 10.94
CA PHE A 323 43.20 -25.20 9.89
C PHE A 323 44.19 -26.29 9.45
N SER A 324 44.09 -27.52 9.96
CA SER A 324 45.01 -28.62 9.66
C SER A 324 44.67 -29.43 8.40
N ASP A 325 43.43 -29.35 7.88
CA ASP A 325 42.94 -30.27 6.83
C ASP A 325 42.70 -29.60 5.45
N ALA A 326 43.26 -28.41 5.23
CA ALA A 326 43.13 -27.66 3.96
C ALA A 326 44.09 -28.12 2.84
N ARG A 327 44.79 -29.24 3.01
CA ARG A 327 45.50 -29.92 1.91
C ARG A 327 44.93 -31.32 1.74
N GLU A 328 44.40 -31.55 0.54
CA GLU A 328 43.89 -32.80 0.02
C GLU A 328 42.50 -33.25 0.48
N LYS A 329 41.48 -32.86 -0.29
CA LYS A 329 40.37 -33.77 -0.61
C LYS A 329 39.88 -33.49 -2.03
N LYS A 330 40.20 -34.43 -2.93
CA LYS A 330 39.63 -34.59 -4.27
C LYS A 330 38.12 -34.39 -4.23
N LYS A 331 37.58 -33.53 -5.10
CA LYS A 331 36.13 -33.41 -5.35
C LYS A 331 35.56 -34.79 -5.73
N PRO A 332 34.68 -35.42 -4.92
CA PRO A 332 33.98 -36.61 -5.37
C PRO A 332 32.91 -36.19 -6.38
N LYS A 333 32.81 -36.92 -7.51
CA LYS A 333 31.69 -36.82 -8.46
C LYS A 333 30.40 -37.14 -7.69
N LYS A 334 29.54 -36.13 -7.51
CA LYS A 334 28.24 -36.26 -6.85
C LYS A 334 27.19 -36.58 -7.91
N ASP A 335 26.69 -37.81 -7.89
CA ASP A 335 25.59 -38.21 -8.76
C ASP A 335 24.34 -37.37 -8.45
N SER A 336 23.78 -36.79 -9.51
CA SER A 336 22.61 -35.92 -9.48
C SER A 336 21.36 -36.72 -9.11
N SER A 337 21.10 -36.85 -7.81
CA SER A 337 19.77 -37.16 -7.32
C SER A 337 19.21 -35.88 -6.72
N LEU A 338 18.21 -35.29 -7.37
CA LEU A 338 17.52 -34.06 -6.93
C LEU A 338 17.05 -34.15 -5.46
N SER A 339 16.81 -35.36 -4.93
CA SER A 339 16.52 -35.60 -3.51
C SER A 339 17.69 -35.33 -2.56
N ALA A 340 18.93 -35.60 -2.98
CA ALA A 340 20.13 -35.26 -2.23
C ALA A 340 20.46 -33.76 -2.32
N VAL A 341 19.98 -33.08 -3.36
CA VAL A 341 20.04 -31.62 -3.49
C VAL A 341 19.01 -30.95 -2.60
N LEU A 342 17.75 -31.43 -2.59
CA LEU A 342 16.68 -30.90 -1.72
C LEU A 342 17.00 -31.04 -0.22
N ASN A 343 17.60 -32.16 0.19
CA ASN A 343 18.05 -32.34 1.59
C ASN A 343 19.31 -31.53 1.95
N SER A 344 20.01 -30.95 0.96
CA SER A 344 21.17 -30.06 1.20
C SER A 344 20.81 -28.58 1.24
N ILE A 345 19.52 -28.22 1.07
CA ILE A 345 19.08 -26.83 1.13
C ILE A 345 18.89 -26.43 2.60
N ASP A 346 19.50 -25.30 2.96
CA ASP A 346 19.34 -24.67 4.26
C ASP A 346 17.92 -24.06 4.40
N VAL A 347 17.01 -24.84 4.98
CA VAL A 347 15.60 -24.46 5.15
C VAL A 347 15.46 -23.19 6.00
N LYS A 348 16.33 -22.98 7.00
CA LYS A 348 16.30 -21.77 7.83
C LYS A 348 16.62 -20.53 6.99
N TYR A 349 17.65 -20.61 6.14
CA TYR A 349 18.00 -19.52 5.24
C TYR A 349 16.87 -19.22 4.23
N GLN A 350 16.24 -20.26 3.65
CA GLN A 350 15.11 -20.05 2.74
C GLN A 350 13.89 -19.44 3.44
N MET A 351 13.61 -19.84 4.69
CA MET A 351 12.52 -19.26 5.48
C MET A 351 12.78 -17.78 5.79
N TRP A 352 14.02 -17.43 6.16
CA TRP A 352 14.41 -16.03 6.33
C TRP A 352 14.25 -15.24 5.04
N LYS A 353 14.78 -15.75 3.91
CA LYS A 353 14.68 -15.13 2.58
C LYS A 353 13.22 -14.87 2.19
N LEU A 354 12.36 -15.87 2.40
CA LEU A 354 10.94 -15.76 2.11
C LEU A 354 10.27 -14.68 2.97
N GLY A 355 10.61 -14.60 4.26
CA GLY A 355 10.14 -13.53 5.15
C GLY A 355 10.55 -12.14 4.64
N VAL A 356 11.80 -11.96 4.24
CA VAL A 356 12.28 -10.67 3.68
C VAL A 356 11.52 -10.30 2.41
N VAL A 357 11.26 -11.26 1.52
CA VAL A 357 10.46 -11.03 0.29
C VAL A 357 9.01 -10.65 0.62
N PHE A 358 8.38 -11.27 1.62
CA PHE A 358 7.02 -10.93 2.03
C PHE A 358 6.90 -9.61 2.80
N THR A 359 7.99 -9.10 3.37
CA THR A 359 8.00 -7.75 3.99
C THR A 359 8.23 -6.63 2.99
N ASP A 360 8.56 -6.96 1.73
CA ASP A 360 8.81 -5.96 0.69
C ASP A 360 7.50 -5.42 0.12
N ASN A 361 7.28 -4.11 0.25
CA ASN A 361 6.03 -3.45 -0.16
C ASN A 361 5.75 -3.63 -1.66
N SER A 362 6.78 -3.56 -2.50
CA SER A 362 6.64 -3.73 -3.95
C SER A 362 6.24 -5.16 -4.32
N PHE A 363 6.80 -6.17 -3.65
CA PHE A 363 6.37 -7.56 -3.84
C PHE A 363 4.93 -7.77 -3.37
N LEU A 364 4.55 -7.24 -2.21
CA LEU A 364 3.17 -7.34 -1.69
C LEU A 364 2.16 -6.69 -2.64
N TYR A 365 2.50 -5.53 -3.21
CA TYR A 365 1.69 -4.87 -4.22
C TYR A 365 1.45 -5.77 -5.44
N LEU A 366 2.51 -6.37 -5.97
CA LEU A 366 2.42 -7.24 -7.14
C LEU A 366 1.70 -8.57 -6.84
N ALA A 367 1.87 -9.11 -5.63
CA ALA A 367 1.15 -10.29 -5.17
C ALA A 367 -0.36 -10.00 -5.02
N TRP A 368 -0.72 -8.81 -4.53
CA TRP A 368 -2.10 -8.35 -4.47
C TRP A 368 -2.69 -8.16 -5.86
N TYR A 369 -1.94 -7.55 -6.78
CA TYR A 369 -2.32 -7.39 -8.19
C TYR A 369 -2.66 -8.74 -8.85
N MET A 370 -1.81 -9.76 -8.67
CA MET A 370 -2.09 -11.11 -9.16
C MET A 370 -3.32 -11.72 -8.49
N THR A 371 -3.48 -11.54 -7.18
CA THR A 371 -4.65 -12.04 -6.44
C THR A 371 -5.94 -11.47 -7.02
N MET A 372 -5.96 -10.17 -7.33
CA MET A 372 -7.08 -9.53 -8.01
C MET A 372 -7.32 -10.09 -9.42
N SER A 373 -6.26 -10.43 -10.17
CA SER A 373 -6.42 -11.06 -11.49
C SER A 373 -7.08 -12.43 -11.39
N VAL A 374 -6.73 -13.23 -10.38
CA VAL A 374 -7.38 -14.52 -10.10
C VAL A 374 -8.83 -14.33 -9.66
N LEU A 375 -9.10 -13.35 -8.79
CA LEU A 375 -10.46 -13.01 -8.35
C LEU A 375 -11.33 -12.50 -9.51
N GLY A 376 -10.72 -11.86 -10.51
CA GLY A 376 -11.37 -11.43 -11.75
C GLY A 376 -12.07 -12.54 -12.50
N HIS A 377 -11.56 -13.78 -12.42
CA HIS A 377 -12.22 -14.95 -13.04
C HIS A 377 -13.49 -15.39 -12.30
N TYR A 378 -13.61 -15.07 -11.01
CA TYR A 378 -14.84 -15.34 -10.24
C TYR A 378 -15.86 -14.22 -10.41
N ASN A 379 -15.40 -12.96 -10.44
CA ASN A 379 -16.24 -11.79 -10.69
C ASN A 379 -15.47 -10.75 -11.50
N ASN A 380 -16.03 -10.37 -12.66
CA ASN A 380 -15.44 -9.41 -13.58
C ASN A 380 -15.14 -8.04 -12.94
N PHE A 381 -15.84 -7.67 -11.85
CA PHE A 381 -15.59 -6.42 -11.12
C PHE A 381 -14.14 -6.26 -10.67
N PHE A 382 -13.45 -7.35 -10.29
CA PHE A 382 -12.07 -7.25 -9.81
C PHE A 382 -11.07 -6.83 -10.89
N PHE A 383 -11.41 -6.96 -12.19
CA PHE A 383 -10.60 -6.39 -13.27
C PHE A 383 -10.64 -4.86 -13.29
N ALA A 384 -11.70 -4.23 -12.79
CA ALA A 384 -11.76 -2.78 -12.66
C ALA A 384 -10.78 -2.27 -11.58
N ALA A 385 -10.50 -3.06 -10.55
CA ALA A 385 -9.55 -2.69 -9.50
C ALA A 385 -8.11 -2.60 -10.03
N HIS A 386 -7.74 -3.34 -11.08
CA HIS A 386 -6.43 -3.21 -11.74
C HIS A 386 -6.20 -1.82 -12.34
N LEU A 387 -7.27 -1.09 -12.68
CA LEU A 387 -7.16 0.25 -13.24
C LEU A 387 -6.61 1.27 -12.23
N LEU A 388 -6.70 0.99 -10.92
CA LEU A 388 -6.08 1.83 -9.88
C LEU A 388 -4.55 1.83 -9.95
N ASP A 389 -3.94 0.83 -10.61
CA ASP A 389 -2.49 0.77 -10.82
C ASP A 389 -1.97 1.96 -11.63
N ILE A 390 -2.80 2.56 -12.49
CA ILE A 390 -2.47 3.76 -13.25
C ILE A 390 -2.00 4.89 -12.31
N ALA A 391 -2.60 5.02 -11.13
CA ALA A 391 -2.22 6.05 -10.16
C ALA A 391 -0.82 5.83 -9.57
N MET A 392 -0.35 4.58 -9.49
CA MET A 392 0.99 4.23 -8.99
C MET A 392 2.05 4.18 -10.09
N GLY A 393 1.62 3.92 -11.33
CA GLY A 393 2.48 3.84 -12.51
C GLY A 393 3.10 5.18 -12.91
N PHE A 394 2.34 6.27 -12.81
CA PHE A 394 2.82 7.61 -13.18
C PHE A 394 3.47 8.33 -11.98
N LYS A 395 4.65 8.91 -12.20
CA LYS A 395 5.41 9.63 -11.17
C LYS A 395 4.64 10.82 -10.59
N THR A 396 3.96 11.60 -11.42
CA THR A 396 3.15 12.76 -11.00
C THR A 396 1.98 12.36 -10.09
N LEU A 397 1.24 11.30 -10.46
CA LEU A 397 0.14 10.76 -9.66
C LEU A 397 0.63 10.15 -8.34
N ARG A 398 1.82 9.53 -8.34
CA ARG A 398 2.45 9.03 -7.11
C ARG A 398 2.73 10.16 -6.12
N THR A 399 3.22 11.31 -6.59
CA THR A 399 3.43 12.49 -5.73
C THR A 399 2.11 12.98 -5.12
N ILE A 400 1.02 12.96 -5.88
CA ILE A 400 -0.33 13.31 -5.38
C ILE A 400 -0.80 12.34 -4.30
N LEU A 401 -0.59 11.03 -4.46
CA LEU A 401 -0.93 10.07 -3.41
C LEU A 401 0.00 10.21 -2.19
N SER A 402 1.28 10.51 -2.44
CA SER A 402 2.27 10.74 -1.39
C SER A 402 1.91 11.94 -0.53
N SER A 403 1.38 13.03 -1.08
CA SER A 403 0.98 14.20 -0.29
C SER A 403 -0.11 13.86 0.75
N VAL A 404 -1.12 13.08 0.36
CA VAL A 404 -2.19 12.67 1.28
C VAL A 404 -1.67 11.70 2.35
N THR A 405 -0.72 10.83 1.97
CA THR A 405 -0.16 9.81 2.89
C THR A 405 0.95 10.34 3.80
N HIS A 406 1.64 11.42 3.42
CA HIS A 406 2.71 12.06 4.20
C HIS A 406 2.23 12.45 5.60
N ASN A 407 1.11 13.18 5.66
CA ASN A 407 0.47 13.61 6.91
C ASN A 407 -0.64 12.64 7.38
N GLY A 408 -0.62 11.39 6.92
CA GLY A 408 -1.70 10.42 7.14
C GLY A 408 -2.01 10.16 8.62
N LYS A 409 -1.00 10.16 9.50
CA LYS A 409 -1.22 10.02 10.96
C LYS A 409 -2.03 11.18 11.53
N GLN A 410 -1.72 12.41 11.11
CA GLN A 410 -2.45 13.61 11.54
C GLN A 410 -3.86 13.62 10.96
N LEU A 411 -4.02 13.23 9.69
CA LEU A 411 -5.32 13.12 9.04
C LEU A 411 -6.25 12.14 9.77
N VAL A 412 -5.77 10.92 10.08
CA VAL A 412 -6.55 9.92 10.82
C VAL A 412 -6.93 10.41 12.22
N LEU A 413 -6.00 11.09 12.92
CA LEU A 413 -6.29 11.67 14.24
C LEU A 413 -7.36 12.77 14.16
N THR A 414 -7.31 13.59 13.11
CA THR A 414 -8.28 14.68 12.87
C THR A 414 -9.67 14.13 12.52
N VAL A 415 -9.75 13.09 11.69
CA VAL A 415 -11.02 12.37 11.44
C VAL A 415 -11.55 11.71 12.72
N GLY A 416 -10.66 11.21 13.58
CA GLY A 416 -11.03 10.73 14.92
C GLY A 416 -11.64 11.81 15.80
N LEU A 417 -11.06 13.02 15.82
CA LEU A 417 -11.62 14.18 16.53
C LEU A 417 -13.01 14.56 15.97
N LEU A 418 -13.17 14.57 14.64
CA LEU A 418 -14.45 14.80 13.98
C LEU A 418 -15.52 13.81 14.44
N ALA A 419 -15.20 12.51 14.47
CA ALA A 419 -16.12 11.48 14.95
C ALA A 419 -16.54 11.70 16.41
N VAL A 420 -15.60 12.09 17.29
CA VAL A 420 -15.89 12.38 18.71
C VAL A 420 -16.78 13.62 18.88
N VAL A 421 -16.51 14.69 18.12
CA VAL A 421 -17.32 15.91 18.16
C VAL A 421 -18.75 15.63 17.68
N VAL A 422 -18.91 14.91 16.56
CA VAL A 422 -20.23 14.52 16.05
C VAL A 422 -20.96 13.60 17.02
N TYR A 423 -20.25 12.69 17.71
CA TYR A 423 -20.84 11.85 18.75
C TYR A 423 -21.39 12.69 19.92
N LEU A 424 -20.66 13.71 20.39
CA LEU A 424 -21.15 14.62 21.43
C LEU A 424 -22.45 15.33 21.01
N TYR A 425 -22.50 15.87 19.80
CA TYR A 425 -23.73 16.46 19.24
C TYR A 425 -24.86 15.44 19.12
N THR A 426 -24.55 14.19 18.76
CA THR A 426 -25.53 13.11 18.69
C THR A 426 -26.14 12.81 20.07
N VAL A 427 -25.33 12.75 21.13
CA VAL A 427 -25.83 12.48 22.49
C VAL A 427 -26.75 13.61 22.97
N VAL A 428 -26.41 14.87 22.66
CA VAL A 428 -27.27 16.02 22.97
C VAL A 428 -28.57 15.94 22.18
N ALA A 429 -28.51 15.69 20.87
CA ALA A 429 -29.68 15.53 20.02
C ALA A 429 -30.60 14.38 20.47
N PHE A 430 -30.02 13.24 20.83
CA PHE A 430 -30.76 12.05 21.25
C PHE A 430 -31.49 12.24 22.59
N ASN A 431 -30.90 12.96 23.55
CA ASN A 431 -31.52 13.17 24.86
C ASN A 431 -32.51 14.34 24.87
N PHE A 432 -32.22 15.43 24.16
CA PHE A 432 -33.01 16.67 24.25
C PHE A 432 -33.87 16.96 23.02
N PHE A 433 -33.39 16.62 21.81
CA PHE A 433 -34.03 17.00 20.54
C PHE A 433 -34.66 15.83 19.79
N ARG A 434 -34.82 14.66 20.42
CA ARG A 434 -35.33 13.43 19.79
C ARG A 434 -36.64 13.62 19.01
N LYS A 435 -37.53 14.48 19.52
CA LYS A 435 -38.82 14.80 18.88
C LYS A 435 -38.68 15.37 17.46
N PHE A 436 -37.64 16.16 17.19
CA PHE A 436 -37.44 16.83 15.90
C PHE A 436 -36.88 15.91 14.81
N TYR A 437 -36.29 14.78 15.18
CA TYR A 437 -35.67 13.84 14.23
C TYR A 437 -36.65 12.78 13.70
N ASN A 438 -37.83 12.69 14.31
CA ASN A 438 -38.83 11.69 13.98
C ASN A 438 -39.88 12.33 13.09
N LYS A 439 -39.64 12.30 11.77
CA LYS A 439 -40.59 12.79 10.78
C LYS A 439 -41.84 11.90 10.79
N SER A 440 -42.99 12.46 11.14
CA SER A 440 -44.27 11.78 10.96
C SER A 440 -44.75 12.02 9.54
N GLU A 441 -44.34 11.15 8.60
CA GLU A 441 -45.00 11.11 7.30
C GLU A 441 -46.41 10.55 7.49
N ASP A 442 -47.39 11.18 6.86
CA ASP A 442 -48.82 10.93 7.05
C ASP A 442 -49.19 9.44 6.94
N GLY A 443 -49.53 8.82 8.07
CA GLY A 443 -50.45 7.69 8.13
C GLY A 443 -49.87 6.30 8.36
N ASP A 444 -48.64 5.96 7.93
CA ASP A 444 -48.09 4.61 8.18
C ASP A 444 -46.56 4.63 8.32
N THR A 445 -46.11 4.43 9.57
CA THR A 445 -44.73 4.36 10.09
C THR A 445 -43.94 5.68 10.12
N PRO A 446 -43.66 6.25 11.31
CA PRO A 446 -42.75 7.40 11.42
C PRO A 446 -41.34 6.99 10.97
N ASP A 447 -40.67 7.85 10.21
CA ASP A 447 -39.28 7.64 9.81
C ASP A 447 -38.38 8.08 10.97
N MET A 448 -38.18 7.15 11.92
CA MET A 448 -37.54 7.44 13.20
C MET A 448 -36.01 7.42 13.06
N LYS A 449 -35.42 8.58 12.74
CA LYS A 449 -33.95 8.70 12.54
C LYS A 449 -33.15 8.57 13.82
N CYS A 450 -33.73 8.89 14.98
CA CYS A 450 -33.06 8.89 16.28
C CYS A 450 -33.79 8.05 17.34
N ASP A 451 -34.18 6.83 16.97
CA ASP A 451 -34.73 5.87 17.95
C ASP A 451 -33.66 5.10 18.70
N ASP A 452 -32.69 4.57 17.96
CA ASP A 452 -31.49 3.96 18.51
C ASP A 452 -30.34 4.95 18.48
N MET A 453 -29.50 4.95 19.52
CA MET A 453 -28.32 5.80 19.60
C MET A 453 -27.38 5.58 18.40
N LEU A 454 -27.23 4.34 17.92
CA LEU A 454 -26.40 4.03 16.76
C LEU A 454 -26.99 4.59 15.47
N THR A 455 -28.30 4.47 15.26
CA THR A 455 -29.00 5.02 14.08
C THR A 455 -28.89 6.53 14.06
N CYS A 456 -29.08 7.17 15.21
CA CYS A 456 -28.93 8.61 15.36
C CYS A 456 -27.48 9.08 15.07
N TYR A 457 -26.47 8.36 15.57
CA TYR A 457 -25.06 8.66 15.31
C TYR A 457 -24.71 8.48 13.82
N MET A 458 -25.15 7.39 13.20
CA MET A 458 -24.96 7.14 11.78
C MET A 458 -25.63 8.21 10.92
N PHE A 459 -26.82 8.69 11.32
CA PHE A 459 -27.49 9.80 10.65
C PHE A 459 -26.65 11.09 10.70
N HIS A 460 -26.12 11.47 11.86
CA HIS A 460 -25.27 12.67 11.97
C HIS A 460 -23.94 12.53 11.21
N MET A 461 -23.30 11.36 11.25
CA MET A 461 -22.06 11.11 10.50
C MET A 461 -22.29 11.09 8.99
N TYR A 462 -23.37 10.47 8.53
CA TYR A 462 -23.65 10.33 7.11
C TYR A 462 -24.21 11.62 6.53
N VAL A 463 -25.28 12.16 7.11
CA VAL A 463 -26.01 13.33 6.60
C VAL A 463 -25.43 14.62 7.14
N GLY A 464 -25.25 14.73 8.46
CA GLY A 464 -24.81 15.97 9.12
C GLY A 464 -23.45 16.50 8.62
N VAL A 465 -22.44 15.63 8.46
CA VAL A 465 -21.10 16.05 7.99
C VAL A 465 -21.07 16.32 6.47
N ARG A 466 -22.02 15.78 5.71
CA ARG A 466 -22.06 15.85 4.24
C ARG A 466 -22.97 16.96 3.73
N ALA A 467 -23.99 17.34 4.50
CA ALA A 467 -24.84 18.48 4.21
C ALA A 467 -24.00 19.77 4.31
N GLY A 468 -24.00 20.57 3.23
CA GLY A 468 -23.17 21.76 3.14
C GLY A 468 -23.53 22.87 4.15
N GLY A 469 -24.78 22.94 4.61
CA GLY A 469 -25.23 23.87 5.66
C GLY A 469 -25.30 23.26 7.06
N GLY A 470 -24.87 22.01 7.24
CA GLY A 470 -24.91 21.29 8.51
C GLY A 470 -26.23 20.53 8.73
N ILE A 471 -26.46 20.11 9.98
CA ILE A 471 -27.58 19.20 10.32
C ILE A 471 -28.97 19.87 10.24
N GLY A 472 -29.02 21.21 10.31
CA GLY A 472 -30.27 21.97 10.25
C GLY A 472 -30.99 21.92 8.90
N ASP A 473 -30.28 21.61 7.80
CA ASP A 473 -30.86 21.54 6.45
C ASP A 473 -31.81 20.33 6.25
N GLU A 474 -31.68 19.31 7.10
CA GLU A 474 -32.34 18.00 6.92
C GLU A 474 -33.36 17.70 8.02
N ILE A 475 -33.43 18.54 9.05
CA ILE A 475 -34.34 18.41 10.18
C ILE A 475 -35.45 19.46 10.05
N GLU A 476 -36.62 19.18 10.62
CA GLU A 476 -37.75 20.12 10.61
C GLU A 476 -37.40 21.47 11.27
N ASP A 477 -38.04 22.53 10.75
CA ASP A 477 -37.84 23.89 11.23
C ASP A 477 -38.17 24.01 12.73
N PRO A 478 -37.33 24.70 13.52
CA PRO A 478 -37.53 24.84 14.97
C PRO A 478 -38.66 25.81 15.36
N ALA A 479 -39.29 26.48 14.40
CA ALA A 479 -40.21 27.59 14.65
C ALA A 479 -41.48 27.12 15.39
N GLY A 480 -41.72 27.69 16.58
CA GLY A 480 -42.95 27.46 17.34
C GLY A 480 -42.91 26.36 18.40
N ASP A 481 -41.73 25.81 18.73
CA ASP A 481 -41.55 24.88 19.87
C ASP A 481 -40.83 25.58 21.05
N GLU A 482 -41.01 25.06 22.28
CA GLU A 482 -40.43 25.65 23.50
C GLU A 482 -38.89 25.68 23.48
N TYR A 483 -38.26 24.78 22.69
CA TYR A 483 -36.81 24.67 22.57
C TYR A 483 -36.21 25.37 21.33
N GLU A 484 -36.97 26.24 20.65
CA GLU A 484 -36.55 26.93 19.42
C GLU A 484 -35.15 27.57 19.53
N ILE A 485 -34.91 28.36 20.58
CA ILE A 485 -33.62 29.05 20.78
C ILE A 485 -32.47 28.06 20.95
N TYR A 486 -32.68 26.99 21.73
CA TYR A 486 -31.64 25.97 21.97
C TYR A 486 -31.34 25.17 20.70
N ARG A 487 -32.36 24.92 19.86
CA ARG A 487 -32.23 24.23 18.59
C ARG A 487 -31.45 25.06 17.57
N ILE A 488 -31.73 26.37 17.47
CA ILE A 488 -30.97 27.30 16.61
C ILE A 488 -29.50 27.35 17.04
N ILE A 489 -29.21 27.45 18.34
CA ILE A 489 -27.83 27.45 18.85
C ILE A 489 -27.14 26.13 18.50
N PHE A 490 -27.83 24.99 18.67
CA PHE A 490 -27.30 23.68 18.32
C PHE A 490 -26.92 23.58 16.83
N ASP A 491 -27.80 24.02 15.93
CA ASP A 491 -27.55 23.95 14.48
C ASP A 491 -26.41 24.88 14.04
N ILE A 492 -26.37 26.12 14.53
CA ILE A 492 -25.31 27.08 14.22
C ILE A 492 -23.94 26.60 14.74
N THR A 493 -23.90 26.09 15.98
CA THR A 493 -22.65 25.58 16.57
C THR A 493 -22.18 24.32 15.84
N PHE A 494 -23.08 23.41 15.48
CA PHE A 494 -22.74 22.24 14.66
C PHE A 494 -22.14 22.67 13.31
N PHE A 495 -22.79 23.59 12.59
CA PHE A 495 -22.29 24.11 11.31
C PHE A 495 -20.89 24.74 11.45
N PHE A 496 -20.69 25.60 12.45
CA PHE A 496 -19.41 26.29 12.63
C PHE A 496 -18.27 25.34 13.00
N PHE A 497 -18.48 24.45 13.98
CA PHE A 497 -17.40 23.57 14.44
C PHE A 497 -17.12 22.43 13.46
N VAL A 498 -18.15 21.76 12.95
CA VAL A 498 -17.99 20.56 12.12
C VAL A 498 -17.70 20.91 10.67
N ILE A 499 -18.49 21.80 10.07
CA ILE A 499 -18.39 22.11 8.64
C ILE A 499 -17.31 23.16 8.39
N VAL A 500 -17.38 24.31 9.07
CA VAL A 500 -16.46 25.42 8.80
C VAL A 500 -15.05 25.16 9.33
N ILE A 501 -14.91 24.68 10.58
CA ILE A 501 -13.58 24.47 11.18
C ILE A 501 -13.01 23.10 10.80
N LEU A 502 -13.66 21.99 11.18
CA LEU A 502 -13.04 20.66 11.09
C LEU A 502 -12.81 20.20 9.64
N LEU A 503 -13.74 20.44 8.70
CA LEU A 503 -13.49 20.12 7.29
C LEU A 503 -12.42 21.02 6.66
N ALA A 504 -12.36 22.31 7.04
CA ALA A 504 -11.30 23.20 6.57
C ALA A 504 -9.92 22.79 7.10
N ILE A 505 -9.81 22.26 8.33
CA ILE A 505 -8.55 21.69 8.84
C ILE A 505 -8.14 20.47 8.00
N ILE A 506 -9.08 19.57 7.67
CA ILE A 506 -8.78 18.39 6.82
C ILE A 506 -8.27 18.83 5.44
N GLN A 507 -8.93 19.80 4.80
CA GLN A 507 -8.46 20.35 3.53
C GLN A 507 -7.11 21.07 3.67
N GLY A 508 -6.92 21.83 4.75
CA GLY A 508 -5.70 22.56 5.07
C GLY A 508 -4.49 21.64 5.21
N LEU A 509 -4.63 20.49 5.90
CA LEU A 509 -3.55 19.50 6.05
C LEU A 509 -3.11 18.90 4.70
N ILE A 510 -4.03 18.74 3.76
CA ILE A 510 -3.71 18.24 2.41
C ILE A 510 -2.94 19.32 1.63
N ILE A 511 -3.37 20.58 1.71
CA ILE A 511 -2.69 21.70 1.04
C ILE A 511 -1.28 21.90 1.60
N ASP A 512 -1.13 21.82 2.92
CA ASP A 512 0.16 21.92 3.61
C ASP A 512 1.14 20.83 3.14
N ALA A 513 0.66 19.59 3.04
CA ALA A 513 1.48 18.49 2.52
C ALA A 513 1.95 18.70 1.07
N PHE A 514 1.11 19.32 0.22
CA PHE A 514 1.53 19.69 -1.14
C PHE A 514 2.57 20.82 -1.14
N GLY A 515 2.45 21.78 -0.21
CA GLY A 515 3.45 22.83 -0.01
C GLY A 515 4.79 22.25 0.40
N GLU A 516 4.81 21.41 1.44
CA GLU A 516 6.04 20.80 1.97
C GLU A 516 6.77 19.94 0.94
N LEU A 517 6.06 19.08 0.19
CA LEU A 517 6.69 18.26 -0.85
C LEU A 517 7.31 19.10 -1.98
N ARG A 518 6.71 20.26 -2.29
CA ARG A 518 7.28 21.19 -3.27
C ARG A 518 8.53 21.86 -2.72
N ASP A 519 8.51 22.29 -1.46
CA ASP A 519 9.65 22.94 -0.83
C ASP A 519 10.84 21.99 -0.69
N GLN A 520 10.60 20.70 -0.40
CA GLN A 520 11.65 19.68 -0.39
C GLN A 520 12.31 19.50 -1.77
N GLN A 521 11.52 19.50 -2.85
CA GLN A 521 12.05 19.39 -4.21
C GLN A 521 12.88 20.63 -4.58
N GLU A 522 12.41 21.82 -4.22
CA GLU A 522 13.14 23.06 -4.46
C GLU A 522 14.44 23.08 -3.64
N GLN A 523 14.42 22.65 -2.39
CA GLN A 523 15.61 22.58 -1.53
C GLN A 523 16.67 21.63 -2.10
N VAL A 524 16.30 20.45 -2.60
CA VAL A 524 17.27 19.51 -3.21
C VAL A 524 17.90 20.13 -4.45
N LYS A 525 17.12 20.82 -5.26
CA LYS A 525 17.60 21.51 -6.46
C LYS A 525 18.56 22.66 -6.09
N GLU A 526 18.16 23.50 -5.14
CA GLU A 526 18.99 24.60 -4.64
C GLU A 526 20.31 24.07 -4.05
N ASP A 527 20.27 22.97 -3.29
CA ASP A 527 21.47 22.38 -2.70
C ASP A 527 22.48 21.90 -3.75
N MET A 528 21.98 21.32 -4.84
CA MET A 528 22.83 20.89 -5.96
C MET A 528 23.41 22.06 -6.77
N GLU A 529 22.71 23.20 -6.83
CA GLU A 529 23.15 24.38 -7.57
C GLU A 529 24.08 25.29 -6.75
N THR A 530 23.92 25.31 -5.42
CA THR A 530 24.61 26.26 -4.54
C THR A 530 25.87 25.72 -3.88
N LYS A 531 26.00 24.40 -3.69
CA LYS A 531 27.19 23.81 -3.06
C LYS A 531 27.59 22.49 -3.70
N CYS A 532 28.87 22.16 -3.63
CA CYS A 532 29.33 20.84 -4.06
C CYS A 532 28.98 19.79 -3.00
N PHE A 533 28.26 18.74 -3.39
CA PHE A 533 27.83 17.65 -2.49
C PHE A 533 28.99 16.95 -1.76
N ILE A 534 30.17 16.87 -2.36
CA ILE A 534 31.31 16.12 -1.81
C ILE A 534 32.11 16.95 -0.79
N CYS A 535 32.44 18.21 -1.11
CA CYS A 535 33.28 19.05 -0.26
C CYS A 535 32.50 20.07 0.59
N GLY A 536 31.22 20.29 0.29
CA GLY A 536 30.35 21.24 1.01
C GLY A 536 30.68 22.72 0.75
N ILE A 537 31.63 23.02 -0.15
CA ILE A 537 31.99 24.41 -0.48
C ILE A 537 30.94 24.97 -1.44
N GLY A 538 30.50 26.20 -1.16
CA GLY A 538 29.52 26.94 -1.98
C GLY A 538 30.06 27.40 -3.33
N ASN A 539 29.17 27.60 -4.29
CA ASN A 539 29.47 28.10 -5.64
C ASN A 539 30.14 29.48 -5.61
N ASP A 540 29.80 30.34 -4.65
CA ASP A 540 30.39 31.67 -4.44
C ASP A 540 31.92 31.65 -4.39
N TYR A 541 32.50 30.58 -3.82
CA TYR A 541 33.96 30.41 -3.74
C TYR A 541 34.57 30.08 -5.12
N PHE A 542 33.92 29.21 -5.88
CA PHE A 542 34.43 28.71 -7.15
C PHE A 542 34.18 29.68 -8.30
N ASP A 543 33.08 30.45 -8.25
CA ASP A 543 32.71 31.43 -9.27
C ASP A 543 33.58 32.71 -9.25
N THR A 544 34.59 32.75 -8.39
CA THR A 544 35.72 33.68 -8.52
C THR A 544 36.46 33.49 -9.86
N VAL A 545 36.39 32.29 -10.44
CA VAL A 545 36.86 31.96 -11.79
C VAL A 545 35.63 31.71 -12.68
N PRO A 546 35.60 32.18 -13.95
CA PRO A 546 34.48 31.95 -14.84
C PRO A 546 34.22 30.44 -15.01
N HIS A 547 32.97 30.01 -14.80
CA HIS A 547 32.55 28.61 -14.83
C HIS A 547 33.31 27.70 -13.85
N GLY A 548 33.81 28.26 -12.74
CA GLY A 548 34.60 27.52 -11.76
C GLY A 548 33.80 26.42 -11.07
N PHE A 549 32.55 26.70 -10.67
CA PHE A 549 31.71 25.70 -10.00
C PHE A 549 31.36 24.50 -10.92
N GLU A 550 31.01 24.77 -12.18
CA GLU A 550 30.72 23.73 -13.17
C GLU A 550 31.97 22.89 -13.48
N THR A 551 33.14 23.53 -13.58
CA THR A 551 34.41 22.81 -13.77
C THR A 551 34.75 21.92 -12.57
N HIS A 552 34.55 22.42 -11.35
CA HIS A 552 34.79 21.66 -10.12
C HIS A 552 33.89 20.41 -10.04
N THR A 553 32.59 20.56 -10.30
CA THR A 553 31.63 19.45 -10.24
C THR A 553 31.80 18.43 -11.37
N LEU A 554 32.25 18.84 -12.57
CA LEU A 554 32.44 17.93 -13.70
C LEU A 554 33.82 17.26 -13.74
N GLN A 555 34.89 17.94 -13.33
CA GLN A 555 36.27 17.46 -13.47
C GLN A 555 36.88 16.98 -12.16
N GLU A 556 36.63 17.65 -11.03
CA GLU A 556 37.25 17.31 -9.75
C GLU A 556 36.35 16.39 -8.92
N HIS A 557 35.16 16.85 -8.56
CA HIS A 557 34.19 16.14 -7.72
C HIS A 557 33.01 15.62 -8.52
N ASN A 558 33.31 14.92 -9.61
CA ASN A 558 32.28 14.25 -10.38
C ASN A 558 31.76 13.02 -9.62
N LEU A 559 30.48 13.04 -9.25
CA LEU A 559 29.83 11.95 -8.51
C LEU A 559 29.95 10.59 -9.22
N ALA A 560 29.95 10.58 -10.56
CA ALA A 560 30.06 9.35 -11.34
C ALA A 560 31.46 8.70 -11.25
N ASN A 561 32.50 9.46 -10.94
CA ASN A 561 33.86 8.91 -10.78
C ASN A 561 34.05 8.19 -9.43
N TYR A 562 33.20 8.47 -8.43
CA TYR A 562 33.23 7.79 -7.12
C TYR A 562 32.52 6.44 -7.14
N LEU A 563 31.57 6.24 -8.07
CA LEU A 563 30.86 4.99 -8.30
C LEU A 563 31.76 3.98 -9.02
#